data_AF-A0A255SFL4-F1
#
_entry.id   AF-A0A255SFL4-F1
#
_cell.length_a   1.000
_cell.length_b   1.000
_cell.length_c   1.000
_cell.angle_alpha   90.00
_cell.angle_beta   90.00
_cell.angle_gamma   90.00
#
_symmetry.space_group_name_H-M   'P 1'
#
loop_
_entity.id
_entity.type
_entity.pdbx_description
1 polymer ?
#
loop_
_entity_poly.entity_id
_entity_poly.type
_entity_poly.pdbx_seq_one_letter_code
_entity_poly.pdbx_strand_id
1 'polypeptide(L)'
;MNNIKLLLALLLYVPALCSAQTATENYVKTVTMLDADGTDSLQAVQYYNGLGYPTLSVATAGTDGGTACTLTTYDGAGREKRRYLPVPANGLEYIPVNGVTSMGLFYLDNGFFTESHYDALDRVTAVDIAGDTWRQAGKQDRTEHLANTLSDLVLHYEAPEDGSYSLTLPENTSSFEYYPEGTLAKAVSYDADNRSTAVFTDLLGRKIMERTAAGDT
;
A
#
# COMPACT_ATOMS: atom_id res chain seq x y z
N MET A 1 44.98 17.83 8.37
CA MET A 1 44.98 16.34 8.33
C MET A 1 44.47 15.70 9.63
N ASN A 2 44.73 16.27 10.81
CA ASN A 2 44.26 15.69 12.10
C ASN A 2 42.74 15.78 12.32
N ASN A 3 42.09 16.85 11.87
CA ASN A 3 40.65 17.05 12.13
C ASN A 3 39.77 16.04 11.36
N ILE A 4 40.18 15.64 10.15
CA ILE A 4 39.50 14.59 9.36
C ILE A 4 39.66 13.22 10.02
N LYS A 5 40.84 12.91 10.57
CA LYS A 5 41.07 11.65 11.31
C LYS A 5 40.24 11.59 12.60
N LEU A 6 40.10 12.72 13.29
CA LEU A 6 39.26 12.83 14.49
C LEU A 6 37.77 12.69 14.14
N LEU A 7 37.32 13.30 13.04
CA LEU A 7 35.94 13.17 12.55
C LEU A 7 35.62 11.74 12.12
N LEU A 8 36.53 11.08 11.40
CA LEU A 8 36.41 9.66 11.01
C LEU A 8 36.41 8.74 12.23
N ALA A 9 37.28 9.00 13.22
CA ALA A 9 37.30 8.22 14.46
C ALA A 9 36.00 8.39 15.25
N LEU A 10 35.43 9.61 15.30
CA LEU A 10 34.14 9.87 15.93
C LEU A 10 32.99 9.17 15.19
N LEU A 11 32.98 9.20 13.86
CA LEU A 11 31.97 8.53 13.03
C LEU A 11 31.98 7.00 13.20
N LEU A 12 33.15 6.41 13.44
CA LEU A 12 33.32 4.97 13.73
C LEU A 12 32.97 4.59 15.18
N TYR A 13 33.04 5.53 16.13
CA TYR A 13 32.82 5.25 17.55
C TYR A 13 31.35 5.39 17.98
N VAL A 14 30.59 6.29 17.34
CA VAL A 14 29.15 6.50 17.61
C VAL A 14 28.30 5.22 17.50
N PRO A 15 28.42 4.36 16.48
CA PRO A 15 27.61 3.13 16.41
C PRO A 15 27.98 2.10 17.49
N ALA A 16 29.17 2.18 18.11
CA ALA A 16 29.56 1.29 19.21
C ALA A 16 28.93 1.67 20.57
N LEU A 17 28.37 2.88 20.68
CA LEU A 17 27.66 3.36 21.88
C LEU A 17 26.16 3.06 21.83
N CYS A 18 25.64 2.59 20.69
CA CYS A 18 24.25 2.19 20.54
C CYS A 18 24.11 0.70 20.89
N SER A 19 23.55 0.40 22.06
CA SER A 19 23.06 -0.94 22.34
C SER A 19 21.76 -1.17 21.56
N ALA A 20 21.72 -2.19 20.72
CA ALA A 20 20.47 -2.65 20.13
C ALA A 20 19.55 -3.20 21.25
N GLN A 21 18.24 -2.95 21.17
CA GLN A 21 17.28 -3.44 22.18
C GLN A 21 17.20 -4.98 22.21
N THR A 22 17.59 -5.65 21.12
CA THR A 22 17.86 -7.10 21.08
C THR A 22 19.12 -7.35 20.27
N ALA A 23 19.68 -8.57 20.37
CA ALA A 23 20.84 -8.97 19.59
C ALA A 23 20.53 -9.26 18.11
N THR A 24 19.25 -9.35 17.74
CA THR A 24 18.81 -9.99 16.48
C THR A 24 17.83 -9.14 15.67
N GLU A 25 16.91 -8.41 16.30
CA GLU A 25 15.89 -7.62 15.63
C GLU A 25 15.76 -6.18 16.16
N ASN A 26 15.46 -5.26 15.23
CA ASN A 26 15.08 -3.90 15.56
C ASN A 26 13.55 -3.83 15.73
N TYR A 27 13.07 -3.17 16.80
CA TYR A 27 11.64 -2.97 17.00
C TYR A 27 11.32 -1.64 17.71
N VAL A 28 10.05 -1.25 17.61
CA VAL A 28 9.44 -0.19 18.45
C VAL A 28 8.32 -0.83 19.26
N LYS A 29 8.40 -0.72 20.59
CA LYS A 29 7.36 -1.18 21.51
C LYS A 29 6.55 0.01 22.04
N THR A 30 5.24 -0.10 21.92
CA THR A 30 4.26 0.84 22.46
C THR A 30 3.46 0.16 23.57
N VAL A 31 3.31 0.85 24.70
CA VAL A 31 2.49 0.39 25.83
C VAL A 31 1.49 1.48 26.16
N THR A 32 0.22 1.14 26.11
CA THR A 32 -0.89 2.02 26.47
C THR A 32 -1.55 1.47 27.73
N MET A 33 -1.41 2.18 28.85
CA MET A 33 -2.06 1.80 30.10
C MET A 33 -3.57 2.03 29.99
N LEU A 34 -4.36 1.09 30.50
CA LEU A 34 -5.83 1.12 30.51
C LEU A 34 -6.40 1.55 31.86
N ASP A 35 -5.58 1.58 32.90
CA ASP A 35 -5.94 2.03 34.23
C ASP A 35 -4.87 2.98 34.79
N ALA A 36 -5.20 3.60 35.93
CA ALA A 36 -4.31 4.55 36.60
C ALA A 36 -3.16 3.86 37.35
N ASP A 37 -3.32 2.58 37.71
CA ASP A 37 -2.35 1.80 38.48
C ASP A 37 -1.29 1.14 37.58
N GLY A 38 -1.49 1.15 36.27
CA GLY A 38 -0.66 0.51 35.25
C GLY A 38 -0.77 -1.01 35.21
N THR A 39 -1.86 -1.60 35.73
CA THR A 39 -2.05 -3.05 35.80
C THR A 39 -2.52 -3.65 34.49
N ASP A 40 -3.47 -2.99 33.82
CA ASP A 40 -3.98 -3.36 32.51
C ASP A 40 -3.33 -2.50 31.43
N SER A 41 -2.88 -3.13 30.34
CA SER A 41 -2.26 -2.42 29.23
C SER A 41 -2.50 -3.09 27.88
N LEU A 42 -2.58 -2.27 26.84
CA LEU A 42 -2.43 -2.71 25.46
C LEU A 42 -0.97 -2.54 25.06
N GLN A 43 -0.38 -3.62 24.55
CA GLN A 43 1.00 -3.62 24.10
C GLN A 43 1.05 -3.91 22.61
N ALA A 44 1.91 -3.20 21.90
CA ALA A 44 2.18 -3.42 20.49
C ALA A 44 3.69 -3.37 20.24
N VAL A 45 4.19 -4.26 19.40
CA VAL A 45 5.58 -4.31 18.98
C VAL A 45 5.62 -4.35 17.45
N GLN A 46 6.27 -3.36 16.86
CA GLN A 46 6.55 -3.32 15.43
C GLN A 46 8.02 -3.64 15.20
N TYR A 47 8.29 -4.79 14.58
CA TYR A 47 9.63 -5.19 14.15
C TYR A 47 9.95 -4.61 12.78
N TYR A 48 11.24 -4.38 12.53
CA TYR A 48 11.77 -3.83 11.30
C TYR A 48 12.90 -4.73 10.79
N ASN A 49 13.07 -4.77 9.47
CA ASN A 49 14.29 -5.33 8.89
C ASN A 49 15.49 -4.40 9.12
N GLY A 50 16.69 -4.86 8.72
CA GLY A 50 17.93 -4.07 8.84
C GLY A 50 17.98 -2.78 8.00
N LEU A 51 16.99 -2.55 7.12
CA LEU A 51 16.85 -1.34 6.30
C LEU A 51 15.79 -0.37 6.84
N GLY A 52 15.12 -0.71 7.95
CA GLY A 52 14.06 0.11 8.53
C GLY A 52 12.68 -0.10 7.93
N TYR A 53 12.46 -1.14 7.11
CA TYR A 53 11.12 -1.49 6.65
C TYR A 53 10.37 -2.34 7.68
N PRO A 54 9.10 -2.02 8.01
CA PRO A 54 8.31 -2.74 9.01
C PRO A 54 7.94 -4.14 8.55
N THR A 55 8.30 -5.18 9.31
CA THR A 55 8.10 -6.59 8.90
C THR A 55 7.01 -7.29 9.68
N LEU A 56 7.11 -7.34 11.00
CA LEU A 56 6.15 -8.04 11.86
C LEU A 56 5.53 -7.05 12.85
N SER A 57 4.21 -6.97 12.87
CA SER A 57 3.47 -6.29 13.93
C SER A 57 2.87 -7.35 14.85
N VAL A 58 3.07 -7.22 16.16
CA VAL A 58 2.46 -8.09 17.18
C VAL A 58 1.80 -7.21 18.23
N ALA A 59 0.54 -7.45 18.57
CA ALA A 59 -0.17 -6.64 19.54
C ALA A 59 -1.16 -7.44 20.37
N THR A 60 -1.47 -6.91 21.56
CA THR A 60 -2.62 -7.35 22.36
C THR A 60 -3.89 -7.25 21.52
N ALA A 61 -4.66 -8.32 21.49
CA ALA A 61 -5.86 -8.46 20.67
C ALA A 61 -6.97 -9.17 21.45
N GLY A 62 -8.22 -8.79 21.17
CA GLY A 62 -9.40 -9.32 21.85
C GLY A 62 -9.56 -8.80 23.29
N THR A 63 -10.53 -9.37 24.00
CA THR A 63 -10.86 -9.01 25.40
C THR A 63 -10.07 -9.79 26.43
N ASP A 64 -9.47 -10.91 26.04
CA ASP A 64 -8.92 -11.89 26.97
C ASP A 64 -7.40 -11.70 27.17
N GLY A 65 -6.84 -10.57 26.68
CA GLY A 65 -5.41 -10.28 26.73
C GLY A 65 -4.56 -11.15 25.78
N GLY A 66 -5.20 -11.81 24.81
CA GLY A 66 -4.51 -12.56 23.76
C GLY A 66 -3.66 -11.65 22.87
N THR A 67 -2.91 -12.25 21.96
CA THR A 67 -2.08 -11.52 21.00
C THR A 67 -2.36 -11.95 19.58
N ALA A 68 -2.23 -11.03 18.62
CA ALA A 68 -2.29 -11.33 17.20
C ALA A 68 -1.09 -10.69 16.51
N CYS A 69 -0.63 -11.32 15.42
CA CYS A 69 0.44 -10.78 14.62
C CYS A 69 0.06 -10.66 13.15
N THR A 70 0.72 -9.73 12.45
CA THR A 70 0.58 -9.49 11.01
C THR A 70 1.97 -9.35 10.42
N LEU A 71 2.21 -10.07 9.32
CA LEU A 71 3.50 -10.08 8.63
C LEU A 71 3.39 -9.34 7.30
N THR A 72 4.39 -8.52 7.02
CA THR A 72 4.64 -7.89 5.72
C THR A 72 6.01 -8.36 5.22
N THR A 73 6.05 -8.81 3.97
CA THR A 73 7.28 -9.22 3.29
C THR A 73 7.58 -8.27 2.14
N TYR A 74 8.84 -8.19 1.75
CA TYR A 74 9.33 -7.28 0.73
C TYR A 74 10.00 -8.05 -0.41
N ASP A 75 9.93 -7.50 -1.62
CA ASP A 75 10.68 -8.03 -2.75
C ASP A 75 12.17 -7.60 -2.73
N GLY A 76 12.94 -8.02 -3.73
CA GLY A 76 14.36 -7.69 -3.81
C GLY A 76 14.67 -6.19 -4.01
N ALA A 77 13.67 -5.39 -4.40
CA ALA A 77 13.78 -3.95 -4.52
C ALA A 77 13.35 -3.21 -3.24
N GLY A 78 12.88 -3.94 -2.21
CA GLY A 78 12.41 -3.36 -0.96
C GLY A 78 10.97 -2.84 -1.00
N ARG A 79 10.17 -3.27 -1.98
CA ARG A 79 8.74 -2.92 -2.09
C ARG A 79 7.89 -3.96 -1.37
N GLU A 80 6.78 -3.56 -0.75
CA GLU A 80 5.87 -4.49 -0.08
C GLU A 80 5.38 -5.54 -1.09
N LYS A 81 5.68 -6.80 -0.83
CA LYS A 81 5.30 -7.92 -1.69
C LYS A 81 4.04 -8.61 -1.19
N ARG A 82 4.03 -9.04 0.07
CA ARG A 82 2.88 -9.72 0.67
C ARG A 82 2.54 -9.14 2.01
N ARG A 83 1.24 -8.97 2.26
CA ARG A 83 0.69 -8.64 3.57
C ARG A 83 -0.22 -9.78 3.99
N TYR A 84 0.19 -10.49 5.03
CA TYR A 84 -0.54 -11.63 5.57
C TYR A 84 -1.72 -11.16 6.42
N LEU A 85 -2.79 -11.95 6.44
CA LEU A 85 -3.92 -11.71 7.35
C LEU A 85 -3.48 -11.92 8.82
N PRO A 86 -4.12 -11.24 9.78
CA PRO A 86 -3.75 -11.36 11.19
C PRO A 86 -3.94 -12.77 11.74
N VAL A 87 -2.91 -13.36 12.36
CA VAL A 87 -3.00 -14.69 12.98
C VAL A 87 -2.87 -14.59 14.50
N PRO A 88 -3.54 -15.47 15.27
CA PRO A 88 -3.34 -15.54 16.72
C PRO A 88 -1.87 -15.85 17.05
N ALA A 89 -1.28 -15.10 17.96
CA ALA A 89 0.10 -15.23 18.42
C ALA A 89 0.16 -15.55 19.91
N ASN A 90 1.33 -16.02 20.37
CA ASN A 90 1.62 -16.27 21.78
C ASN A 90 2.71 -15.32 22.26
N GLY A 91 2.31 -14.14 22.74
CA GLY A 91 3.23 -13.13 23.23
C GLY A 91 3.54 -12.04 22.20
N LEU A 92 4.60 -11.27 22.48
CA LEU A 92 5.01 -10.09 21.69
C LEU A 92 6.40 -10.27 21.06
N GLU A 93 6.99 -11.45 21.25
CA GLU A 93 8.29 -11.81 20.72
C GLU A 93 8.28 -11.87 19.20
N TYR A 94 9.48 -11.78 18.60
CA TYR A 94 9.63 -11.90 17.17
C TYR A 94 9.23 -13.30 16.70
N ILE A 95 8.43 -13.36 15.64
CA ILE A 95 7.99 -14.60 15.00
C ILE A 95 8.57 -14.62 13.58
N PRO A 96 9.40 -15.61 13.22
CA PRO A 96 9.94 -15.70 11.87
C PRO A 96 8.83 -16.01 10.86
N VAL A 97 9.11 -15.72 9.58
CA VAL A 97 8.14 -15.89 8.47
C VAL A 97 7.51 -17.28 8.46
N ASN A 98 8.31 -18.34 8.61
CA ASN A 98 7.80 -19.72 8.63
C ASN A 98 6.84 -19.98 9.82
N GLY A 99 7.10 -19.35 10.97
CA GLY A 99 6.24 -19.40 12.15
C GLY A 99 4.88 -18.78 11.86
N VAL A 100 4.86 -17.53 11.35
CA VAL A 100 3.60 -16.86 10.96
C VAL A 100 2.85 -17.70 9.93
N THR A 101 3.54 -18.24 8.93
CA THR A 101 2.88 -19.03 7.89
C THR A 101 2.28 -20.33 8.42
N SER A 102 2.91 -20.94 9.43
CA SER A 102 2.40 -22.15 10.08
C SER A 102 1.20 -21.85 10.97
N MET A 103 1.20 -20.69 11.66
CA MET A 103 0.06 -20.21 12.45
C MET A 103 -1.14 -19.83 11.58
N GLY A 104 -0.88 -19.37 10.35
CA GLY A 104 -1.90 -19.06 9.34
C GLY A 104 -2.75 -20.24 8.89
N LEU A 105 -2.35 -21.49 9.17
CA LEU A 105 -3.20 -22.67 8.99
C LEU A 105 -4.54 -22.57 9.74
N PHE A 106 -4.65 -21.66 10.72
CA PHE A 106 -5.91 -21.23 11.32
C PHE A 106 -7.00 -20.90 10.30
N TYR A 107 -6.64 -20.30 9.16
CA TYR A 107 -7.59 -19.92 8.12
C TYR A 107 -8.10 -21.10 7.26
N LEU A 108 -7.48 -22.29 7.37
CA LEU A 108 -7.74 -23.43 6.49
C LEU A 108 -7.61 -23.09 5.00
N ASP A 109 -6.77 -22.10 4.69
CA ASP A 109 -6.52 -21.51 3.37
C ASP A 109 -5.04 -21.15 3.32
N ASN A 110 -4.31 -21.49 2.24
CA ASN A 110 -2.89 -21.13 2.12
C ASN A 110 -2.70 -19.70 1.57
N GLY A 111 -3.74 -19.11 1.00
CA GLY A 111 -3.79 -17.81 0.35
C GLY A 111 -4.19 -16.68 1.30
N PHE A 112 -3.95 -16.81 2.61
CA PHE A 112 -4.27 -15.81 3.64
C PHE A 112 -3.34 -14.57 3.60
N PHE A 113 -3.11 -14.03 2.41
CA PHE A 113 -2.31 -12.84 2.19
C PHE A 113 -2.75 -12.13 0.91
N THR A 114 -2.59 -10.81 0.90
CA THR A 114 -2.59 -10.05 -0.35
C THR A 114 -1.19 -10.05 -0.95
N GLU A 115 -1.07 -10.03 -2.28
CA GLU A 115 0.22 -9.92 -2.97
C GLU A 115 0.20 -8.80 -3.99
N SER A 116 1.14 -7.86 -3.88
CA SER A 116 1.24 -6.69 -4.76
C SER A 116 2.20 -6.95 -5.91
N HIS A 117 1.79 -6.54 -7.11
CA HIS A 117 2.55 -6.62 -8.35
C HIS A 117 2.88 -5.22 -8.83
N TYR A 118 4.10 -5.05 -9.34
CA TYR A 118 4.64 -3.75 -9.72
C TYR A 118 5.12 -3.75 -11.16
N ASP A 119 5.00 -2.61 -11.83
CA ASP A 119 5.68 -2.39 -13.11
C ASP A 119 7.14 -1.89 -12.93
N ALA A 120 7.80 -1.60 -14.04
CA ALA A 120 9.17 -1.10 -14.06
C ALA A 120 9.31 0.35 -13.56
N LEU A 121 8.20 1.04 -13.27
CA LEU A 121 8.16 2.41 -12.74
C LEU A 121 7.76 2.43 -11.27
N ASP A 122 7.83 1.29 -10.58
CA ASP A 122 7.48 1.12 -9.16
C ASP A 122 6.02 1.43 -8.82
N ARG A 123 5.12 1.35 -9.81
CA ARG A 123 3.68 1.51 -9.59
C ARG A 123 3.05 0.16 -9.31
N VAL A 124 2.15 0.11 -8.32
CA VAL A 124 1.31 -1.07 -8.08
C VAL A 124 0.33 -1.22 -9.24
N THR A 125 0.48 -2.26 -10.04
CA THR A 125 -0.39 -2.55 -11.19
C THR A 125 -1.46 -3.58 -10.86
N ALA A 126 -1.21 -4.44 -9.87
CA ALA A 126 -2.22 -5.36 -9.37
C ALA A 126 -1.99 -5.74 -7.91
N VAL A 127 -3.07 -6.16 -7.26
CA VAL A 127 -3.08 -6.73 -5.92
C VAL A 127 -3.94 -7.99 -5.93
N ASP A 128 -3.30 -9.15 -5.79
CA ASP A 128 -4.01 -10.40 -5.53
C ASP A 128 -4.66 -10.28 -4.16
N ILE A 129 -5.96 -10.57 -4.09
CA ILE A 129 -6.68 -10.58 -2.82
C ILE A 129 -6.42 -11.88 -2.04
N ALA A 130 -6.69 -11.85 -0.74
CA ALA A 130 -6.58 -13.04 0.08
C ALA A 130 -7.64 -14.09 -0.30
N GLY A 131 -7.25 -15.36 -0.25
CA GLY A 131 -8.06 -16.54 -0.51
C GLY A 131 -7.54 -17.36 -1.67
N ASP A 132 -7.23 -18.64 -1.42
CA ASP A 132 -6.71 -19.55 -2.45
C ASP A 132 -7.68 -19.68 -3.63
N THR A 133 -8.98 -19.75 -3.38
CA THR A 133 -10.01 -19.84 -4.43
C THR A 133 -10.03 -18.59 -5.32
N TRP A 134 -9.95 -17.40 -4.72
CA TRP A 134 -9.93 -16.14 -5.47
C TRP A 134 -8.66 -16.03 -6.32
N ARG A 135 -7.52 -16.38 -5.72
CA ARG A 135 -6.23 -16.40 -6.40
C ARG A 135 -6.19 -17.39 -7.57
N GLN A 136 -6.70 -18.61 -7.39
CA GLN A 136 -6.82 -19.61 -8.46
C GLN A 136 -7.75 -19.17 -9.59
N ALA A 137 -8.77 -18.38 -9.28
CA ALA A 137 -9.64 -17.76 -10.27
C ALA A 137 -9.04 -16.52 -10.95
N GLY A 138 -7.80 -16.14 -10.63
CA GLY A 138 -7.11 -14.97 -11.21
C GLY A 138 -7.71 -13.63 -10.78
N LYS A 139 -8.39 -13.61 -9.62
CA LYS A 139 -9.10 -12.45 -9.10
C LYS A 139 -8.14 -11.53 -8.37
N GLN A 140 -8.12 -10.27 -8.79
CA GLN A 140 -7.19 -9.26 -8.30
C GLN A 140 -7.79 -7.87 -8.55
N ASP A 141 -7.47 -6.92 -7.68
CA ASP A 141 -7.63 -5.51 -8.01
C ASP A 141 -6.49 -5.13 -8.95
N ARG A 142 -6.76 -4.50 -10.08
CA ARG A 142 -5.71 -4.16 -11.07
C ARG A 142 -5.94 -2.81 -11.70
N THR A 143 -4.86 -2.13 -12.04
CA THR A 143 -4.89 -0.84 -12.73
C THR A 143 -4.01 -0.89 -13.97
N GLU A 144 -4.59 -0.53 -15.10
CA GLU A 144 -3.88 -0.33 -16.36
C GLU A 144 -3.60 1.16 -16.57
N HIS A 145 -2.38 1.49 -16.99
CA HIS A 145 -1.97 2.84 -17.34
C HIS A 145 -1.78 2.97 -18.85
N LEU A 146 -2.57 3.84 -19.46
CA LEU A 146 -2.72 4.01 -20.90
C LEU A 146 -2.76 5.50 -21.24
N ALA A 147 -2.89 5.81 -22.52
CA ALA A 147 -3.32 7.12 -22.99
C ALA A 147 -4.75 7.02 -23.56
N ASN A 148 -5.45 8.15 -23.63
CA ASN A 148 -6.77 8.18 -24.27
C ASN A 148 -6.65 7.88 -25.78
N THR A 149 -7.64 7.19 -26.33
CA THR A 149 -7.79 6.96 -27.77
C THR A 149 -9.00 7.72 -28.31
N LEU A 150 -9.15 7.77 -29.64
CA LEU A 150 -10.33 8.40 -30.26
C LEU A 150 -11.65 7.71 -29.87
N SER A 151 -11.64 6.42 -29.51
CA SER A 151 -12.84 5.69 -29.07
C SER A 151 -13.28 6.04 -27.65
N ASP A 152 -12.44 6.71 -26.85
CA ASP A 152 -12.80 7.09 -25.49
C ASP A 152 -13.81 8.25 -25.45
N LEU A 153 -13.89 9.06 -26.52
CA LEU A 153 -14.84 10.15 -26.69
C LEU A 153 -14.86 11.10 -25.46
N VAL A 154 -13.68 11.48 -24.97
CA VAL A 154 -13.55 12.42 -23.84
C VAL A 154 -13.75 13.84 -24.36
N LEU A 155 -14.87 14.47 -23.99
CA LEU A 155 -15.22 15.81 -24.45
C LEU A 155 -14.26 16.86 -23.85
N HIS A 156 -13.76 17.76 -24.68
CA HIS A 156 -12.97 18.91 -24.25
C HIS A 156 -13.89 20.09 -23.95
N TYR A 157 -13.85 20.56 -22.71
CA TYR A 157 -14.60 21.71 -22.23
C TYR A 157 -13.74 22.49 -21.25
N GLU A 158 -14.04 23.77 -21.08
CA GLU A 158 -13.48 24.60 -20.01
C GLU A 158 -14.46 24.71 -18.85
N ALA A 159 -13.92 24.98 -17.66
CA ALA A 159 -14.74 25.30 -16.51
C ALA A 159 -15.08 26.80 -16.59
N PRO A 160 -16.36 27.20 -16.54
CA PRO A 160 -16.71 28.61 -16.53
C PRO A 160 -16.20 29.31 -15.28
N GLU A 161 -15.57 30.47 -15.45
CA GLU A 161 -15.10 31.32 -14.33
C GLU A 161 -16.22 32.22 -13.76
N ASP A 162 -17.38 32.28 -14.42
CA ASP A 162 -18.51 33.14 -14.07
C ASP A 162 -19.47 32.52 -13.05
N GLY A 163 -19.18 31.30 -12.56
CA GLY A 163 -20.01 30.57 -11.60
C GLY A 163 -21.26 29.92 -12.22
N SER A 164 -21.37 29.88 -13.55
CA SER A 164 -22.39 29.09 -14.24
C SER A 164 -22.10 27.59 -14.15
N TYR A 165 -23.14 26.76 -14.30
CA TYR A 165 -23.03 25.29 -14.31
C TYR A 165 -23.18 24.72 -15.73
N SER A 166 -22.67 25.43 -16.73
CA SER A 166 -22.70 25.01 -18.13
C SER A 166 -21.30 24.70 -18.65
N LEU A 167 -21.20 23.72 -19.56
CA LEU A 167 -19.95 23.47 -20.29
C LEU A 167 -19.65 24.69 -21.17
N THR A 168 -18.42 25.20 -21.12
CA THR A 168 -17.95 26.25 -22.02
C THR A 168 -17.03 25.67 -23.08
N LEU A 169 -17.14 26.22 -24.30
CA LEU A 169 -16.23 25.91 -25.38
C LEU A 169 -14.82 26.32 -25.00
N PRO A 170 -13.79 25.49 -25.28
CA PRO A 170 -12.41 25.90 -25.12
C PRO A 170 -12.08 27.16 -25.94
N GLU A 171 -11.15 27.97 -25.44
CA GLU A 171 -10.75 29.19 -26.14
C GLU A 171 -10.29 28.89 -27.59
N ASN A 172 -10.70 29.73 -28.54
CA ASN A 172 -10.41 29.57 -29.97
C ASN A 172 -11.05 28.36 -30.67
N THR A 173 -12.06 27.72 -30.07
CA THR A 173 -12.85 26.66 -30.71
C THR A 173 -14.24 27.17 -31.15
N SER A 174 -14.78 26.58 -32.22
CA SER A 174 -16.13 26.90 -32.75
C SER A 174 -17.19 25.85 -32.39
N SER A 175 -16.77 24.72 -31.82
CA SER A 175 -17.61 23.59 -31.42
C SER A 175 -16.92 22.77 -30.34
N PHE A 176 -17.68 22.01 -29.54
CA PHE A 176 -17.09 21.04 -28.64
C PHE A 176 -16.46 19.92 -29.46
N GLU A 177 -15.21 19.62 -29.14
CA GLU A 177 -14.44 18.55 -29.76
C GLU A 177 -13.99 17.55 -28.69
N TYR A 178 -13.63 16.36 -29.13
CA TYR A 178 -13.00 15.38 -28.24
C TYR A 178 -11.51 15.64 -28.14
N TYR A 179 -10.93 15.30 -27.00
CA TYR A 179 -9.47 15.32 -26.85
C TYR A 179 -8.80 14.43 -27.91
N PRO A 180 -7.72 14.91 -28.57
CA PRO A 180 -6.96 14.08 -29.50
C PRO A 180 -6.38 12.84 -28.81
N GLU A 181 -6.09 11.79 -29.59
CA GLU A 181 -5.44 10.59 -29.06
C GLU A 181 -4.07 10.92 -28.45
N GLY A 182 -3.76 10.32 -27.31
CA GLY A 182 -2.47 10.49 -26.63
C GLY A 182 -2.32 11.76 -25.81
N THR A 183 -3.34 12.64 -25.72
CA THR A 183 -3.21 13.92 -24.99
C THR A 183 -3.56 13.84 -23.51
N LEU A 184 -4.31 12.82 -23.09
CA LEU A 184 -4.70 12.57 -21.71
C LEU A 184 -4.09 11.26 -21.24
N ALA A 185 -3.60 11.25 -20.00
CA ALA A 185 -3.30 10.03 -19.28
C ALA A 185 -4.61 9.33 -18.93
N LYS A 186 -4.68 8.02 -19.14
CA LYS A 186 -5.83 7.17 -18.85
C LYS A 186 -5.41 6.10 -17.85
N ALA A 187 -6.13 5.99 -16.75
CA ALA A 187 -6.01 4.88 -15.81
C ALA A 187 -7.31 4.09 -15.81
N VAL A 188 -7.25 2.76 -15.98
CA VAL A 188 -8.42 1.89 -15.87
C VAL A 188 -8.21 0.94 -14.71
N SER A 189 -8.98 1.14 -13.64
CA SER A 189 -8.96 0.28 -12.46
C SER A 189 -10.09 -0.72 -12.53
N TYR A 190 -9.81 -1.95 -12.16
CA TYR A 190 -10.74 -3.06 -12.06
C TYR A 190 -10.74 -3.58 -10.62
N ASP A 191 -11.91 -3.79 -10.05
CA ASP A 191 -12.04 -4.55 -8.82
C ASP A 191 -11.89 -6.07 -9.11
N ALA A 192 -11.73 -6.87 -8.05
CA ALA A 192 -11.68 -8.32 -8.16
C ALA A 192 -12.92 -8.95 -8.85
N ASP A 193 -14.05 -8.25 -8.90
CA ASP A 193 -15.26 -8.68 -9.60
C ASP A 193 -15.29 -8.26 -11.09
N ASN A 194 -14.24 -7.59 -11.58
CA ASN A 194 -14.11 -6.99 -12.90
C ASN A 194 -15.00 -5.77 -13.18
N ARG A 195 -15.53 -5.09 -12.16
CA ARG A 195 -16.12 -3.77 -12.34
C ARG A 195 -15.01 -2.77 -12.59
N SER A 196 -15.19 -1.93 -13.60
CA SER A 196 -14.15 -1.02 -14.06
C SER A 196 -14.50 0.46 -13.84
N THR A 197 -13.48 1.24 -13.52
CA THR A 197 -13.52 2.70 -13.51
C THR A 197 -12.35 3.23 -14.32
N ALA A 198 -12.65 4.06 -15.32
CA ALA A 198 -11.66 4.75 -16.13
C ALA A 198 -11.55 6.22 -15.71
N VAL A 199 -10.33 6.68 -15.43
CA VAL A 199 -10.02 8.07 -15.07
C VAL A 199 -9.12 8.67 -16.14
N PHE A 200 -9.51 9.83 -16.65
CA PHE A 200 -8.74 10.60 -17.63
C PHE A 200 -8.18 11.85 -16.95
N THR A 201 -6.88 12.06 -17.09
CA THR A 201 -6.13 13.12 -16.43
C THR A 201 -5.29 13.87 -17.45
N ASP A 202 -5.23 15.19 -17.34
CA ASP A 202 -4.35 15.99 -18.20
C ASP A 202 -2.89 16.01 -17.70
N LEU A 203 -2.00 16.68 -18.46
CA LEU A 203 -0.58 16.79 -18.14
C LEU A 203 -0.28 17.57 -16.84
N LEU A 204 -1.25 18.32 -16.32
CA LEU A 204 -1.13 19.05 -15.06
C LEU A 204 -1.64 18.23 -13.87
N GLY A 205 -2.09 16.99 -14.09
CA GLY A 205 -2.62 16.11 -13.05
C GLY A 205 -4.09 16.38 -12.70
N ARG A 206 -4.82 17.17 -13.50
CA ARG A 206 -6.24 17.46 -13.25
C ARG A 206 -7.11 16.34 -13.80
N LYS A 207 -8.05 15.84 -13.01
CA LYS A 207 -9.06 14.86 -13.45
C LYS A 207 -10.06 15.54 -14.39
N ILE A 208 -10.10 15.08 -15.65
CA ILE A 208 -10.98 15.61 -16.70
C ILE A 208 -12.30 14.85 -16.76
N MET A 209 -12.23 13.53 -16.62
CA MET A 209 -13.40 12.66 -16.70
C MET A 209 -13.16 11.41 -15.85
N GLU A 210 -14.23 10.92 -15.23
CA GLU A 210 -14.31 9.62 -14.61
C GLU A 210 -15.51 8.88 -15.19
N ARG A 211 -15.31 7.63 -15.58
CA ARG A 211 -16.35 6.76 -16.12
C ARG A 211 -16.34 5.45 -15.36
N THR A 212 -17.41 5.17 -14.64
CA THR A 212 -17.65 3.88 -13.99
C THR A 212 -18.54 3.04 -14.90
N ALA A 213 -18.23 1.75 -15.04
CA ALA A 213 -19.16 0.82 -15.68
C ALA A 213 -20.50 0.86 -14.94
N ALA A 214 -21.62 0.92 -15.66
CA ALA A 214 -22.94 0.83 -15.03
C ALA A 214 -23.02 -0.47 -14.24
N GLY A 215 -23.33 -0.39 -12.94
CA GLY A 215 -23.54 -1.58 -12.13
C GLY A 215 -24.70 -2.39 -12.70
N ASP A 216 -24.56 -3.72 -12.73
CA ASP A 216 -25.66 -4.62 -13.05
C ASP A 216 -26.85 -4.29 -12.15
N THR A 217 -27.92 -3.74 -12.73
CA THR A 217 -29.24 -3.54 -12.10
C THR A 217 -30.07 -4.80 -12.18
#